data_AF-A0A9E2Q478-F1
#
_entry.id   AF-A0A9E2Q478-F1
#
_cell.length_a   1.000
_cell.length_b   1.000
_cell.length_c   1.000
_cell.angle_alpha   90.00
_cell.angle_beta   90.00
_cell.angle_gamma   90.00
#
_symmetry.space_group_name_H-M   'P 1'
#
loop_
_entity.id
_entity.type
_entity.pdbx_description
1 polymer ?
#
loop_
_entity_poly.entity_id
_entity_poly.type
_entity_poly.pdbx_seq_one_letter_code
_entity_poly.pdbx_strand_id
1 'polypeptide(L)'
;GLLSYGEGDWDDTLQPAQASMSEEMASSWTVALLYQATHAGARLLAGSAHADLGAELAAEAGQVAREFSERLVIDGVLAGYVVFDPEGAWPVIHPADGRTGLHYRLIPMTRAIIAGLFTPAQAASHEALVTEHLHYPDGVRLMDRPAPYADGVTRFFRRGEQAANIGREIGLMYTHAHIRYVEALAALGRDQVVTELLRISPVGQHERLATSLPRQRNCYFSSSDADFPDRYTAAAQWDRLRAGSDDPVGVRGGWRVYSSGPGIYLRQVMQGALGLTVHAGGLLVDPVLATVDDGTVVHVDLLGEPRTVRYHVGAGDAQVTVIGDGRPLPGTQQAVPYRSGGLLIEASALSGVRVLDVYVGADRSTLRR
;
A
#
# COMPACT_ATOMS: atom_id res chain seq x y z
N GLY A 1 -11.04 -20.23 -9.22
CA GLY A 1 -10.14 -19.08 -9.44
C GLY A 1 -9.56 -18.55 -8.14
N LEU A 2 -10.26 -18.68 -7.01
CA LEU A 2 -9.69 -18.38 -5.70
C LEU A 2 -8.61 -19.40 -5.32
N LEU A 3 -7.48 -18.89 -4.84
CA LEU A 3 -6.42 -19.70 -4.24
C LEU A 3 -6.77 -20.04 -2.80
N SER A 4 -6.55 -21.29 -2.41
CA SER A 4 -6.54 -21.66 -1.00
C SER A 4 -5.41 -20.94 -0.27
N TYR A 5 -5.58 -20.74 1.03
CA TYR A 5 -4.65 -19.98 1.86
C TYR A 5 -3.29 -20.69 1.98
N GLY A 6 -3.29 -22.02 1.95
CA GLY A 6 -2.10 -22.84 2.15
C GLY A 6 -1.47 -22.56 3.51
N GLU A 7 -0.17 -22.30 3.51
CA GLU A 7 0.62 -22.08 4.73
C GLU A 7 0.55 -20.65 5.29
N GLY A 8 -0.11 -19.71 4.59
CA GLY A 8 -0.21 -18.32 5.01
C GLY A 8 -0.11 -17.32 3.86
N ASP A 9 -0.31 -16.04 4.19
CA ASP A 9 0.01 -14.92 3.30
C ASP A 9 1.19 -14.10 3.84
N TRP A 10 1.34 -12.85 3.40
CA TRP A 10 2.43 -11.97 3.82
C TRP A 10 2.51 -11.75 5.34
N ASP A 11 1.38 -11.78 6.06
CA ASP A 11 1.40 -11.67 7.51
C ASP A 11 1.67 -13.04 8.13
N ASP A 12 2.96 -13.31 8.37
CA ASP A 12 3.40 -14.59 8.94
C ASP A 12 2.78 -14.88 10.33
N THR A 13 2.14 -13.90 10.99
CA THR A 13 1.48 -14.13 12.28
C THR A 13 0.08 -14.71 12.16
N LEU A 14 -0.57 -14.54 11.01
CA LEU A 14 -1.94 -14.97 10.74
C LEU A 14 -2.02 -16.33 10.03
N GLN A 15 -1.00 -17.18 10.21
CA GLN A 15 -1.05 -18.56 9.76
C GLN A 15 -2.26 -19.30 10.36
N PRO A 16 -2.89 -20.22 9.60
CA PRO A 16 -4.10 -20.90 10.06
C PRO A 16 -3.79 -21.75 11.29
N ALA A 17 -4.62 -21.62 12.34
CA ALA A 17 -4.48 -22.43 13.55
C ALA A 17 -4.90 -23.89 13.32
N GLN A 18 -5.90 -24.12 12.46
CA GLN A 18 -6.43 -25.45 12.15
C GLN A 18 -5.95 -25.92 10.77
N ALA A 19 -5.74 -27.23 10.62
CA ALA A 19 -5.26 -27.80 9.36
C ALA A 19 -6.24 -27.62 8.19
N SER A 20 -7.56 -27.72 8.42
CA SER A 20 -8.56 -27.56 7.36
C SER A 20 -8.58 -26.14 6.78
N MET A 21 -8.25 -25.13 7.58
CA MET A 21 -8.24 -23.73 7.15
C MET A 21 -7.18 -23.43 6.07
N SER A 22 -6.15 -24.26 5.89
CA SER A 22 -5.20 -24.08 4.79
C SER A 22 -5.85 -24.36 3.43
N GLU A 23 -6.83 -25.27 3.38
CA GLU A 23 -7.54 -25.66 2.16
C GLU A 23 -8.83 -24.85 1.96
N GLU A 24 -9.56 -24.60 3.05
CA GLU A 24 -10.91 -24.01 3.02
C GLU A 24 -10.90 -22.48 3.01
N MET A 25 -9.84 -21.83 3.51
CA MET A 25 -9.76 -20.37 3.59
C MET A 25 -9.12 -19.78 2.34
N ALA A 26 -9.61 -18.62 1.89
CA ALA A 26 -8.97 -17.81 0.87
C ALA A 26 -8.58 -16.44 1.44
N SER A 27 -7.32 -16.04 1.25
CA SER A 27 -6.85 -14.69 1.56
C SER A 27 -7.16 -13.74 0.42
N SER A 28 -7.94 -12.69 0.70
CA SER A 28 -8.25 -11.65 -0.29
C SER A 28 -7.00 -10.94 -0.79
N TRP A 29 -5.96 -10.85 0.04
CA TRP A 29 -4.69 -10.28 -0.37
C TRP A 29 -3.96 -11.17 -1.37
N THR A 30 -3.91 -12.49 -1.12
CA THR A 30 -3.27 -13.45 -2.02
C THR A 30 -3.96 -13.49 -3.38
N VAL A 31 -5.29 -13.44 -3.39
CA VAL A 31 -6.10 -13.39 -4.62
C VAL A 31 -5.85 -12.10 -5.39
N ALA A 32 -5.81 -10.95 -4.71
CA ALA A 32 -5.49 -9.67 -5.35
C ALA A 32 -4.04 -9.64 -5.89
N LEU A 33 -3.09 -10.29 -5.22
CA LEU A 33 -1.72 -10.44 -5.70
C LEU A 33 -1.63 -11.36 -6.92
N LEU A 34 -2.38 -12.47 -6.94
CA LEU A 34 -2.47 -13.35 -8.12
C LEU A 34 -3.00 -12.58 -9.33
N TYR A 35 -4.07 -11.80 -9.15
CA TYR A 35 -4.59 -10.92 -10.20
C TYR A 35 -3.51 -9.97 -10.70
N GLN A 36 -2.79 -9.28 -9.79
CA GLN A 36 -1.73 -8.35 -10.18
C GLN A 36 -0.64 -9.04 -11.02
N ALA A 37 -0.20 -10.23 -10.60
CA ALA A 37 0.86 -10.97 -11.28
C ALA A 37 0.43 -11.47 -12.67
N THR A 38 -0.76 -12.09 -12.76
CA THR A 38 -1.32 -12.61 -14.02
C THR A 38 -1.64 -11.48 -14.99
N HIS A 39 -2.26 -10.39 -14.51
CA HIS A 39 -2.58 -9.22 -15.33
C HIS A 39 -1.32 -8.51 -15.86
N ALA A 40 -0.30 -8.32 -15.03
CA ALA A 40 0.96 -7.74 -15.47
C ALA A 40 1.70 -8.65 -16.48
N GLY A 41 1.72 -9.96 -16.22
CA GLY A 41 2.29 -10.94 -17.13
C GLY A 41 1.62 -10.94 -18.50
N ALA A 42 0.28 -10.94 -18.52
CA ALA A 42 -0.50 -10.84 -19.75
C ALA A 42 -0.12 -9.60 -20.59
N ARG A 43 0.00 -8.43 -19.94
CA ARG A 43 0.40 -7.18 -20.61
C ARG A 43 1.83 -7.22 -21.15
N LEU A 44 2.76 -7.83 -20.43
CA LEU A 44 4.15 -7.95 -20.87
C LEU A 44 4.31 -8.89 -22.07
N LEU A 45 3.48 -9.95 -22.14
CA LEU A 45 3.55 -10.95 -23.21
C LEU A 45 2.70 -10.59 -24.44
N ALA A 46 1.79 -9.61 -24.32
CA ALA A 46 0.97 -9.15 -25.43
C ALA A 46 1.83 -8.67 -26.61
N GLY A 47 1.57 -9.20 -27.80
CA GLY A 47 2.32 -8.87 -29.02
C GLY A 47 3.75 -9.43 -29.09
N SER A 48 4.16 -10.27 -28.11
CA SER A 48 5.43 -10.99 -28.14
C SER A 48 5.31 -12.36 -28.84
N ALA A 49 6.42 -13.08 -28.97
CA ALA A 49 6.42 -14.47 -29.45
C ALA A 49 5.65 -15.45 -28.53
N HIS A 50 5.29 -15.02 -27.31
CA HIS A 50 4.54 -15.79 -26.32
C HIS A 50 3.12 -15.23 -26.11
N ALA A 51 2.53 -14.60 -27.14
CA ALA A 51 1.22 -13.98 -27.06
C ALA A 51 0.11 -14.95 -26.60
N ASP A 52 0.19 -16.24 -26.96
CA ASP A 52 -0.78 -17.26 -26.53
C ASP A 52 -0.80 -17.43 -25.00
N LEU A 53 0.38 -17.53 -24.37
CA LEU A 53 0.51 -17.54 -22.91
C LEU A 53 0.00 -16.23 -22.29
N GLY A 54 0.25 -15.10 -22.96
CA GLY A 54 -0.30 -13.81 -22.56
C GLY A 54 -1.83 -13.79 -22.55
N ALA A 55 -2.47 -14.44 -23.52
CA ALA A 55 -3.92 -14.56 -23.60
C ALA A 55 -4.48 -15.49 -22.50
N GLU A 56 -3.79 -16.60 -22.20
CA GLU A 56 -4.14 -17.49 -21.08
C GLU A 56 -4.09 -16.74 -19.74
N LEU A 57 -3.02 -16.00 -19.47
CA LEU A 57 -2.89 -15.18 -18.26
C LEU A 57 -3.96 -14.08 -18.19
N ALA A 58 -4.34 -13.50 -19.33
CA ALA A 58 -5.42 -12.51 -19.37
C ALA A 58 -6.78 -13.13 -19.01
N ALA A 59 -7.07 -14.34 -19.51
CA ALA A 59 -8.28 -15.07 -19.17
C ALA A 59 -8.32 -15.44 -17.68
N GLU A 60 -7.19 -15.91 -17.14
CA GLU A 60 -7.06 -16.21 -15.71
C GLU A 60 -7.27 -14.96 -14.85
N ALA A 61 -6.61 -13.84 -15.18
CA ALA A 61 -6.81 -12.57 -14.47
C ALA A 61 -8.28 -12.13 -14.50
N GLY A 62 -8.98 -12.30 -15.62
CA GLY A 62 -10.41 -12.00 -15.74
C GLY A 62 -11.27 -12.89 -14.83
N GLN A 63 -10.97 -14.18 -14.75
CA GLN A 63 -11.65 -15.10 -13.83
C GLN A 63 -11.39 -14.73 -12.36
N VAL A 64 -10.13 -14.45 -12.00
CA VAL A 64 -9.74 -14.06 -10.64
C VAL A 64 -10.47 -12.77 -10.23
N ALA A 65 -10.54 -11.77 -11.11
CA ALA A 65 -11.22 -10.51 -10.80
C ALA A 65 -12.72 -10.67 -10.56
N ARG A 66 -13.38 -11.53 -11.34
CA ARG A 66 -14.79 -11.86 -11.16
C ARG A 66 -15.02 -12.58 -9.83
N GLU A 67 -14.26 -13.64 -9.55
CA GLU A 67 -14.40 -14.38 -8.29
C GLU A 67 -14.04 -13.54 -7.06
N PHE A 68 -13.04 -12.65 -7.16
CA PHE A 68 -12.71 -11.68 -6.12
C PHE A 68 -13.91 -10.78 -5.80
N SER A 69 -14.54 -10.20 -6.83
CA SER A 69 -15.67 -9.29 -6.64
C SER A 69 -16.93 -10.00 -6.12
N GLU A 70 -17.23 -11.19 -6.64
CA GLU A 70 -18.44 -11.96 -6.28
C GLU A 70 -18.35 -12.60 -4.90
N ARG A 71 -17.15 -13.00 -4.46
CA ARG A 71 -17.00 -13.88 -3.27
C ARG A 71 -16.26 -13.26 -2.11
N LEU A 72 -15.46 -12.21 -2.34
CA LEU A 72 -14.60 -11.62 -1.29
C LEU A 72 -15.03 -10.20 -0.89
N VAL A 73 -15.74 -9.48 -1.76
CA VAL A 73 -16.39 -8.21 -1.42
C VAL A 73 -17.81 -8.51 -0.96
N ILE A 74 -18.04 -8.47 0.34
CA ILE A 74 -19.30 -8.85 0.99
C ILE A 74 -19.92 -7.58 1.56
N ASP A 75 -21.18 -7.31 1.22
CA ASP A 75 -21.90 -6.10 1.64
C ASP A 75 -21.11 -4.79 1.37
N GLY A 76 -20.35 -4.77 0.27
CA GLY A 76 -19.54 -3.62 -0.14
C GLY A 76 -18.17 -3.50 0.54
N VAL A 77 -17.82 -4.42 1.45
CA VAL A 77 -16.54 -4.43 2.16
C VAL A 77 -15.71 -5.66 1.78
N LEU A 78 -14.45 -5.45 1.45
CA LEU A 78 -13.50 -6.53 1.19
C LEU A 78 -13.15 -7.23 2.52
N ALA A 79 -13.54 -8.50 2.64
CA ALA A 79 -13.18 -9.32 3.78
C ALA A 79 -11.66 -9.59 3.81
N GLY A 80 -11.06 -9.72 4.99
CA GLY A 80 -9.66 -10.12 5.12
C GLY A 80 -9.42 -11.53 4.57
N TYR A 81 -10.34 -12.44 4.89
CA TYR A 81 -10.43 -13.79 4.35
C TYR A 81 -11.88 -14.22 4.17
N VAL A 82 -12.10 -15.28 3.40
CA VAL A 82 -13.37 -16.00 3.37
C VAL A 82 -13.08 -17.49 3.56
N VAL A 83 -13.78 -18.13 4.49
CA VAL A 83 -13.74 -19.59 4.67
C VAL A 83 -14.89 -20.19 3.88
N PHE A 84 -14.56 -21.18 3.06
CA PHE A 84 -15.50 -21.95 2.25
C PHE A 84 -15.71 -23.32 2.89
N ASP A 85 -16.66 -23.39 3.81
CA ASP A 85 -17.06 -24.65 4.43
C ASP A 85 -18.26 -25.29 3.67
N PRO A 86 -18.58 -26.57 3.95
CA PRO A 86 -19.73 -27.25 3.33
C PRO A 86 -21.10 -26.67 3.69
N GLU A 87 -21.22 -25.92 4.79
CA GLU A 87 -22.46 -25.35 5.33
C GLU A 87 -22.74 -23.94 4.75
N GLY A 88 -21.69 -23.24 4.27
CA GLY A 88 -21.76 -21.96 3.60
C GLY A 88 -20.46 -21.15 3.74
N ALA A 89 -20.21 -20.25 2.79
CA ALA A 89 -19.09 -19.33 2.89
C ALA A 89 -19.31 -18.31 4.01
N TRP A 90 -18.28 -18.01 4.81
CA TRP A 90 -18.35 -16.96 5.82
C TRP A 90 -17.07 -16.12 5.88
N PRO A 91 -17.17 -14.80 6.13
CA PRO A 91 -16.02 -13.91 6.13
C PRO A 91 -15.26 -13.92 7.46
N VAL A 92 -13.94 -13.69 7.39
CA VAL A 92 -13.04 -13.50 8.54
C VAL A 92 -12.36 -12.14 8.40
N ILE A 93 -12.28 -11.39 9.50
CA ILE A 93 -11.85 -9.97 9.50
C ILE A 93 -12.75 -9.16 8.56
N HIS A 94 -13.99 -8.99 8.99
CA HIS A 94 -15.07 -8.34 8.24
C HIS A 94 -16.12 -7.81 9.24
N PRO A 95 -16.89 -6.74 8.94
CA PRO A 95 -17.91 -6.23 9.87
C PRO A 95 -18.97 -7.28 10.29
N ALA A 96 -19.23 -8.28 9.45
CA ALA A 96 -20.12 -9.40 9.75
C ALA A 96 -19.47 -10.54 10.55
N ASP A 97 -18.16 -10.47 10.83
CA ASP A 97 -17.41 -11.49 11.58
C ASP A 97 -17.61 -11.34 13.10
N GLY A 98 -18.69 -11.94 13.60
CA GLY A 98 -18.94 -12.03 15.05
C GLY A 98 -18.05 -13.04 15.79
N ARG A 99 -17.15 -13.77 15.11
CA ARG A 99 -16.32 -14.84 15.72
C ARG A 99 -14.99 -14.30 16.23
N THR A 100 -14.28 -13.54 15.39
CA THR A 100 -12.99 -12.95 15.76
C THR A 100 -13.15 -11.56 16.39
N GLY A 101 -14.23 -10.85 16.04
CA GLY A 101 -14.45 -9.45 16.44
C GLY A 101 -13.54 -8.45 15.73
N LEU A 102 -12.80 -8.89 14.69
CA LEU A 102 -11.98 -8.07 13.82
C LEU A 102 -12.80 -7.70 12.57
N HIS A 103 -12.70 -6.45 12.12
CA HIS A 103 -13.61 -5.94 11.08
C HIS A 103 -12.91 -5.54 9.79
N TYR A 104 -11.70 -5.02 9.86
CA TYR A 104 -11.03 -4.47 8.67
C TYR A 104 -9.58 -4.93 8.62
N ARG A 105 -9.11 -5.21 7.39
CA ARG A 105 -7.73 -5.63 7.12
C ARG A 105 -7.11 -4.74 6.05
N LEU A 106 -5.96 -4.14 6.36
CA LEU A 106 -5.28 -3.17 5.49
C LEU A 106 -4.75 -3.77 4.18
N ILE A 107 -4.06 -4.91 4.30
CA ILE A 107 -3.27 -5.44 3.19
C ILE A 107 -4.13 -5.82 1.98
N PRO A 108 -5.30 -6.49 2.09
CA PRO A 108 -6.11 -6.78 0.90
C PRO A 108 -6.62 -5.50 0.22
N MET A 109 -6.99 -4.46 0.98
CA MET A 109 -7.47 -3.20 0.44
C MET A 109 -6.37 -2.46 -0.34
N THR A 110 -5.20 -2.29 0.27
CA THR A 110 -4.06 -1.63 -0.40
C THR A 110 -3.60 -2.41 -1.63
N ARG A 111 -3.54 -3.75 -1.57
CA ARG A 111 -3.17 -4.57 -2.73
C ARG A 111 -4.19 -4.45 -3.87
N ALA A 112 -5.49 -4.46 -3.58
CA ALA A 112 -6.53 -4.33 -4.61
C ALA A 112 -6.48 -2.96 -5.31
N ILE A 113 -6.16 -1.89 -4.58
CA ILE A 113 -5.90 -0.56 -5.15
C ILE A 113 -4.63 -0.58 -6.02
N ILE A 114 -3.50 -1.05 -5.48
CA ILE A 114 -2.22 -1.10 -6.23
C ILE A 114 -2.36 -1.88 -7.53
N ALA A 115 -3.13 -2.97 -7.52
CA ALA A 115 -3.32 -3.84 -8.67
C ALA A 115 -4.29 -3.25 -9.72
N GLY A 116 -5.02 -2.18 -9.43
CA GLY A 116 -6.09 -1.70 -10.30
C GLY A 116 -7.31 -2.62 -10.35
N LEU A 117 -7.47 -3.48 -9.32
CA LEU A 117 -8.51 -4.52 -9.29
C LEU A 117 -9.87 -3.97 -8.88
N PHE A 118 -9.88 -3.00 -7.97
CA PHE A 118 -11.10 -2.33 -7.58
C PHE A 118 -11.64 -1.45 -8.70
N THR A 119 -12.97 -1.40 -8.81
CA THR A 119 -13.64 -0.30 -9.50
C THR A 119 -13.33 1.04 -8.80
N PRO A 120 -13.45 2.19 -9.47
CA PRO A 120 -13.26 3.50 -8.85
C PRO A 120 -14.09 3.71 -7.57
N ALA A 121 -15.34 3.24 -7.56
CA ALA A 121 -16.22 3.33 -6.39
C ALA A 121 -15.71 2.47 -5.21
N GLN A 122 -15.27 1.24 -5.48
CA GLN A 122 -14.66 0.38 -4.45
C GLN A 122 -13.35 0.98 -3.93
N ALA A 123 -12.50 1.53 -4.81
CA ALA A 123 -11.25 2.15 -4.39
C ALA A 123 -11.51 3.33 -3.43
N ALA A 124 -12.45 4.21 -3.76
CA ALA A 124 -12.85 5.33 -2.91
C ALA A 124 -13.45 4.87 -1.57
N SER A 125 -14.36 3.89 -1.58
CA SER A 125 -14.97 3.41 -0.33
C SER A 125 -13.96 2.73 0.59
N HIS A 126 -13.02 1.95 0.04
CA HIS A 126 -12.02 1.25 0.84
C HIS A 126 -10.91 2.18 1.33
N GLU A 127 -10.56 3.22 0.57
CA GLU A 127 -9.70 4.30 1.08
C GLU A 127 -10.34 5.01 2.30
N ALA A 128 -11.65 5.28 2.24
CA ALA A 128 -12.36 5.84 3.38
C ALA A 128 -12.33 4.92 4.60
N LEU A 129 -12.54 3.59 4.42
CA LEU A 129 -12.41 2.61 5.50
C LEU A 129 -11.00 2.58 6.12
N VAL A 130 -9.95 2.65 5.28
CA VAL A 130 -8.56 2.73 5.77
C VAL A 130 -8.37 4.00 6.61
N THR A 131 -8.86 5.14 6.11
CA THR A 131 -8.74 6.42 6.81
C THR A 131 -9.48 6.42 8.15
N GLU A 132 -10.71 5.93 8.16
CA GLU A 132 -11.56 5.90 9.36
C GLU A 132 -11.06 4.88 10.39
N HIS A 133 -10.81 3.65 9.98
CA HIS A 133 -10.62 2.55 10.91
C HIS A 133 -9.16 2.14 11.12
N LEU A 134 -8.26 2.47 10.19
CA LEU A 134 -6.90 1.92 10.18
C LEU A 134 -5.81 2.99 10.24
N HIS A 135 -6.11 4.28 10.01
CA HIS A 135 -5.14 5.36 10.10
C HIS A 135 -5.03 5.92 11.52
N TYR A 136 -3.79 6.10 11.97
CA TYR A 136 -3.43 6.58 13.30
C TYR A 136 -2.24 7.54 13.18
N PRO A 137 -1.93 8.34 14.23
CA PRO A 137 -0.87 9.33 14.19
C PRO A 137 0.51 8.78 13.79
N ASP A 138 0.82 7.54 14.16
CA ASP A 138 2.10 6.88 13.85
C ASP A 138 2.11 6.12 12.52
N GLY A 139 0.95 5.91 11.89
CA GLY A 139 0.80 5.23 10.60
C GLY A 139 -0.47 4.39 10.51
N VAL A 140 -0.61 3.68 9.40
CA VAL A 140 -1.74 2.76 9.21
C VAL A 140 -1.47 1.40 9.87
N ARG A 141 -2.51 0.83 10.48
CA ARG A 141 -2.48 -0.48 11.15
C ARG A 141 -3.02 -1.58 10.26
N LEU A 142 -2.48 -2.79 10.41
CA LEU A 142 -2.83 -3.99 9.65
C LEU A 142 -4.29 -4.40 9.84
N MET A 143 -4.84 -4.16 11.04
CA MET A 143 -6.22 -4.45 11.43
C MET A 143 -6.77 -3.35 12.34
N ASP A 144 -8.09 -3.28 12.50
CA ASP A 144 -8.75 -2.25 13.32
C ASP A 144 -8.46 -2.39 14.82
N ARG A 145 -8.19 -3.62 15.27
CA ARG A 145 -7.83 -3.94 16.65
C ARG A 145 -6.93 -5.19 16.72
N PRO A 146 -6.26 -5.44 17.86
CA PRO A 146 -5.39 -6.62 18.01
C PRO A 146 -6.19 -7.92 17.90
N ALA A 147 -5.54 -8.98 17.40
CA ALA A 147 -6.11 -10.32 17.44
C ALA A 147 -6.45 -10.73 18.90
N PRO A 148 -7.41 -11.65 19.11
CA PRO A 148 -7.68 -12.18 20.45
C PRO A 148 -6.43 -12.77 21.10
N TYR A 149 -6.38 -12.71 22.44
CA TYR A 149 -5.30 -13.32 23.22
C TYR A 149 -5.91 -14.03 24.43
N ALA A 150 -5.61 -15.32 24.58
CA ALA A 150 -6.07 -16.16 25.67
C ALA A 150 -4.90 -17.01 26.19
N ASP A 151 -3.94 -16.35 26.84
CA ASP A 151 -2.74 -16.99 27.42
C ASP A 151 -1.94 -17.82 26.40
N GLY A 152 -1.99 -17.41 25.14
CA GLY A 152 -1.32 -18.07 24.02
C GLY A 152 -2.05 -19.27 23.41
N VAL A 153 -3.26 -19.60 23.87
CA VAL A 153 -4.10 -20.63 23.24
C VAL A 153 -4.66 -20.09 21.92
N THR A 154 -4.44 -20.81 20.83
CA THR A 154 -4.84 -20.39 19.47
C THR A 154 -6.19 -20.98 19.08
N ARG A 155 -7.08 -20.14 18.54
CA ARG A 155 -8.37 -20.53 17.99
C ARG A 155 -8.45 -20.33 16.47
N PHE A 156 -8.01 -19.18 15.95
CA PHE A 156 -8.10 -18.84 14.53
C PHE A 156 -6.73 -18.68 13.88
N PHE A 157 -5.84 -17.93 14.54
CA PHE A 157 -4.51 -17.62 14.05
C PHE A 157 -3.44 -18.15 14.99
N ARG A 158 -2.29 -18.58 14.43
CA ARG A 158 -1.16 -19.09 15.23
C ARG A 158 -0.49 -17.97 16.05
N ARG A 159 0.56 -17.34 15.50
CA ARG A 159 1.39 -16.41 16.28
C ARG A 159 0.64 -15.13 16.65
N GLY A 160 -0.39 -14.75 15.89
CA GLY A 160 -1.31 -13.66 16.21
C GLY A 160 -1.94 -13.78 17.60
N GLU A 161 -2.28 -15.01 18.01
CA GLU A 161 -2.92 -15.30 19.31
C GLU A 161 -1.92 -15.81 20.37
N GLN A 162 -0.70 -16.19 19.97
CA GLN A 162 0.35 -16.68 20.89
C GLN A 162 1.23 -15.58 21.49
N ALA A 163 1.48 -14.50 20.75
CA ALA A 163 2.44 -13.50 21.15
C ALA A 163 1.95 -12.69 22.36
N ALA A 164 2.62 -12.87 23.51
CA ALA A 164 2.37 -12.05 24.70
C ALA A 164 2.88 -10.60 24.52
N ASN A 165 3.93 -10.40 23.73
CA ASN A 165 4.50 -9.09 23.44
C ASN A 165 3.69 -8.34 22.37
N ILE A 166 3.51 -7.04 22.56
CA ILE A 166 2.95 -6.13 21.56
C ILE A 166 4.09 -5.49 20.79
N GLY A 167 4.42 -6.12 19.67
CA GLY A 167 5.39 -5.59 18.75
C GLY A 167 5.44 -6.40 17.47
N ARG A 168 6.30 -6.00 16.55
CA ARG A 168 6.33 -6.57 15.19
C ARG A 168 4.94 -6.46 14.53
N GLU A 169 4.49 -7.50 13.84
CA GLU A 169 3.17 -7.51 13.19
C GLU A 169 2.02 -7.46 14.22
N ILE A 170 2.25 -7.92 15.46
CA ILE A 170 1.25 -7.91 16.56
C ILE A 170 0.94 -6.49 17.04
N GLY A 171 1.88 -5.56 16.89
CA GLY A 171 1.66 -4.12 17.13
C GLY A 171 0.79 -3.43 16.08
N LEU A 172 0.45 -4.16 15.00
CA LEU A 172 -0.37 -3.78 13.85
C LEU A 172 0.18 -2.65 12.97
N MET A 173 0.96 -1.70 13.47
CA MET A 173 1.68 -0.76 12.61
C MET A 173 3.01 -1.42 12.19
N TYR A 174 2.98 -2.17 11.09
CA TYR A 174 4.17 -2.73 10.47
C TYR A 174 4.60 -1.84 9.30
N THR A 175 5.79 -1.24 9.40
CA THR A 175 6.25 -0.16 8.51
C THR A 175 6.24 -0.57 7.04
N HIS A 176 6.49 -1.86 6.72
CA HIS A 176 6.38 -2.37 5.36
C HIS A 176 4.97 -2.18 4.78
N ALA A 177 3.92 -2.53 5.54
CA ALA A 177 2.55 -2.40 5.09
C ALA A 177 2.15 -0.93 4.95
N HIS A 178 2.68 -0.06 5.81
CA HIS A 178 2.54 1.39 5.64
C HIS A 178 3.14 1.90 4.32
N ILE A 179 4.30 1.39 3.92
CA ILE A 179 4.90 1.76 2.61
C ILE A 179 4.02 1.28 1.45
N ARG A 180 3.32 0.15 1.58
CA ARG A 180 2.32 -0.29 0.58
C ARG A 180 1.06 0.56 0.60
N TYR A 181 0.66 1.10 1.75
CA TYR A 181 -0.36 2.13 1.80
C TYR A 181 0.05 3.41 1.05
N VAL A 182 1.30 3.85 1.18
CA VAL A 182 1.84 4.96 0.36
C VAL A 182 1.78 4.63 -1.14
N GLU A 183 2.12 3.41 -1.53
CA GLU A 183 2.00 2.96 -2.93
C GLU A 183 0.55 3.02 -3.44
N ALA A 184 -0.42 2.64 -2.59
CA ALA A 184 -1.84 2.80 -2.89
C ALA A 184 -2.23 4.28 -3.03
N LEU A 185 -1.80 5.16 -2.12
CA LEU A 185 -2.04 6.61 -2.23
C LEU A 185 -1.48 7.20 -3.53
N ALA A 186 -0.29 6.76 -3.97
CA ALA A 186 0.29 7.19 -5.24
C ALA A 186 -0.51 6.68 -6.45
N ALA A 187 -1.05 5.46 -6.39
CA ALA A 187 -1.95 4.92 -7.41
C ALA A 187 -3.26 5.72 -7.51
N LEU A 188 -3.76 6.21 -6.37
CA LEU A 188 -4.97 7.06 -6.29
C LEU A 188 -4.70 8.53 -6.62
N GLY A 189 -3.44 8.97 -6.56
CA GLY A 189 -3.05 10.36 -6.81
C GLY A 189 -3.31 11.29 -5.63
N ARG A 190 -3.12 10.81 -4.40
CA ARG A 190 -3.35 11.60 -3.20
C ARG A 190 -2.15 12.46 -2.83
N ASP A 191 -2.41 13.68 -2.41
CA ASP A 191 -1.41 14.65 -1.97
C ASP A 191 -0.68 14.24 -0.67
N GLN A 192 -1.20 13.25 0.06
CA GLN A 192 -0.60 12.76 1.29
C GLN A 192 0.64 11.89 1.10
N VAL A 193 1.00 11.48 -0.13
CA VAL A 193 2.11 10.54 -0.40
C VAL A 193 3.41 10.94 0.30
N VAL A 194 3.85 12.18 0.16
CA VAL A 194 5.08 12.69 0.80
C VAL A 194 4.94 12.73 2.32
N THR A 195 3.79 13.18 2.82
CA THR A 195 3.52 13.27 4.27
C THR A 195 3.55 11.90 4.93
N GLU A 196 2.98 10.87 4.30
CA GLU A 196 2.97 9.50 4.83
C GLU A 196 4.35 8.83 4.75
N LEU A 197 5.17 9.14 3.73
CA LEU A 197 6.58 8.75 3.73
C LEU A 197 7.35 9.37 4.91
N LEU A 198 7.14 10.67 5.16
CA LEU A 198 7.76 11.36 6.28
C LEU A 198 7.27 10.85 7.64
N ARG A 199 6.02 10.41 7.75
CA ARG A 199 5.45 9.82 8.98
C ARG A 199 6.26 8.65 9.51
N ILE A 200 6.87 7.87 8.61
CA ILE A 200 7.70 6.71 8.95
C ILE A 200 9.21 6.97 8.83
N SER A 201 9.63 8.21 8.57
CA SER A 201 11.04 8.57 8.57
C SER A 201 11.61 8.61 9.99
N PRO A 202 12.74 7.95 10.28
CA PRO A 202 13.36 8.02 11.60
C PRO A 202 13.98 9.40 11.91
N VAL A 203 14.19 10.24 10.89
CA VAL A 203 14.80 11.58 11.01
C VAL A 203 13.72 12.62 11.32
N GLY A 204 13.80 13.30 12.46
CA GLY A 204 12.79 14.31 12.86
C GLY A 204 11.49 13.71 13.41
N GLN A 205 11.47 12.42 13.76
CA GLN A 205 10.24 11.73 14.18
C GLN A 205 9.58 12.34 15.42
N HIS A 206 10.37 12.79 16.39
CA HIS A 206 9.84 13.40 17.63
C HIS A 206 9.20 14.76 17.40
N GLU A 207 9.60 15.47 16.33
CA GLU A 207 8.98 16.74 15.94
C GLU A 207 7.63 16.51 15.25
N ARG A 208 7.49 15.40 14.52
CA ARG A 208 6.24 15.02 13.82
C ARG A 208 5.25 14.26 14.69
N LEU A 209 5.72 13.51 15.69
CA LEU A 209 4.89 12.64 16.52
C LEU A 209 5.31 12.73 17.98
N ALA A 210 4.53 13.47 18.78
CA ALA A 210 4.78 13.68 20.21
C ALA A 210 4.75 12.38 21.03
N THR A 211 3.97 11.38 20.63
CA THR A 211 3.88 10.07 21.28
C THR A 211 5.04 9.13 20.90
N SER A 212 5.95 9.55 20.02
CA SER A 212 7.08 8.72 19.61
C SER A 212 8.13 8.65 20.71
N LEU A 213 8.33 7.45 21.25
CA LEU A 213 9.40 7.17 22.20
C LEU A 213 10.77 7.13 21.50
N PRO A 214 11.88 7.39 22.23
CA PRO A 214 13.24 7.43 21.67
C PRO A 214 13.58 6.21 20.80
N ARG A 215 14.13 6.47 19.62
CA ARG A 215 14.59 5.45 18.67
C ARG A 215 15.83 5.91 17.90
N GLN A 216 16.57 4.97 17.31
CA GLN A 216 17.72 5.27 16.47
C GLN A 216 17.27 6.04 15.21
N ARG A 217 17.91 7.18 14.91
CA ARG A 217 17.47 8.12 13.87
C ARG A 217 18.02 7.84 12.47
N ASN A 218 19.02 6.96 12.34
CA ASN A 218 19.72 6.68 11.09
C ASN A 218 19.53 5.24 10.60
N CYS A 219 18.46 4.56 11.01
CA CYS A 219 18.13 3.24 10.50
C CYS A 219 16.61 3.05 10.40
N TYR A 220 16.22 2.14 9.52
CA TYR A 220 14.84 1.70 9.38
C TYR A 220 14.36 0.97 10.64
N PHE A 221 13.11 1.23 11.05
CA PHE A 221 12.38 0.48 12.07
C PHE A 221 11.24 -0.31 11.42
N SER A 222 11.11 -1.60 11.76
CA SER A 222 10.16 -2.52 11.12
C SER A 222 8.71 -2.31 11.52
N SER A 223 8.49 -1.73 12.71
CA SER A 223 7.16 -1.52 13.28
C SER A 223 7.15 -0.33 14.24
N SER A 224 5.98 0.23 14.45
CA SER A 224 5.68 1.19 15.50
C SER A 224 4.86 0.47 16.57
N ASP A 225 5.54 0.07 17.64
CA ASP A 225 4.99 -0.83 18.65
C ASP A 225 4.34 -0.02 19.79
N ALA A 226 3.05 -0.20 20.01
CA ALA A 226 2.31 0.49 21.07
C ALA A 226 2.82 0.07 22.46
N ASP A 227 3.07 1.05 23.34
CA ASP A 227 3.66 0.84 24.66
C ASP A 227 2.63 0.39 25.72
N PHE A 228 1.86 -0.63 25.39
CA PHE A 228 0.98 -1.30 26.35
C PHE A 228 1.76 -2.39 27.10
N PRO A 229 1.45 -2.63 28.39
CA PRO A 229 2.15 -3.62 29.21
C PRO A 229 1.85 -5.07 28.81
N ASP A 230 0.64 -5.33 28.30
CA ASP A 230 0.17 -6.67 27.92
C ASP A 230 -0.99 -6.60 26.91
N ARG A 231 -1.33 -7.78 26.35
CA ARG A 231 -2.38 -7.95 25.34
C ARG A 231 -3.79 -7.63 25.84
N TYR A 232 -4.08 -7.84 27.12
CA TYR A 232 -5.40 -7.56 27.70
C TYR A 232 -5.63 -6.05 27.81
N THR A 233 -4.64 -5.33 28.31
CA THR A 233 -4.64 -3.87 28.40
C THR A 233 -4.76 -3.24 27.02
N ALA A 234 -4.00 -3.74 26.04
CA ALA A 234 -4.09 -3.24 24.68
C ALA A 234 -5.45 -3.50 24.02
N ALA A 235 -6.05 -4.68 24.22
CA ALA A 235 -7.38 -4.97 23.69
C ALA A 235 -8.45 -4.05 24.30
N ALA A 236 -8.34 -3.74 25.60
CA ALA A 236 -9.29 -2.89 26.30
C ALA A 236 -9.11 -1.38 26.02
N GLN A 237 -7.88 -0.95 25.69
CA GLN A 237 -7.52 0.47 25.60
C GLN A 237 -6.94 0.88 24.24
N TRP A 238 -7.21 0.10 23.19
CA TRP A 238 -6.62 0.29 21.86
C TRP A 238 -6.84 1.71 21.30
N ASP A 239 -8.00 2.30 21.60
CA ASP A 239 -8.36 3.65 21.15
C ASP A 239 -7.45 4.76 21.71
N ARG A 240 -6.63 4.48 22.74
CA ARG A 240 -5.59 5.42 23.19
C ARG A 240 -4.53 5.73 22.14
N LEU A 241 -4.44 4.93 21.07
CA LEU A 241 -3.57 5.19 19.92
C LEU A 241 -4.19 6.20 18.94
N ARG A 242 -5.51 6.42 18.97
CA ARG A 242 -6.22 7.28 18.01
C ARG A 242 -5.78 8.74 18.17
N ALA A 243 -5.88 9.47 17.05
CA ALA A 243 -5.69 10.92 17.08
C ALA A 243 -6.73 11.55 18.00
N GLY A 244 -6.30 12.50 18.83
CA GLY A 244 -7.19 13.20 19.78
C GLY A 244 -7.52 12.44 21.06
N SER A 245 -6.87 11.30 21.34
CA SER A 245 -6.98 10.63 22.64
C SER A 245 -6.53 11.55 23.79
N ASP A 246 -7.33 11.62 24.86
CA ASP A 246 -7.04 12.42 26.07
C ASP A 246 -5.83 11.89 26.85
N ASP A 247 -5.58 10.58 26.80
CA ASP A 247 -4.44 9.91 27.42
C ASP A 247 -3.75 9.01 26.39
N PRO A 248 -2.94 9.59 25.48
CA PRO A 248 -2.36 8.84 24.38
C PRO A 248 -1.23 7.92 24.87
N VAL A 249 -1.21 6.68 24.38
CA VAL A 249 -0.11 5.75 24.66
C VAL A 249 1.09 6.05 23.75
N GLY A 250 2.30 5.91 24.29
CA GLY A 250 3.53 6.05 23.52
C GLY A 250 3.73 4.93 22.50
N VAL A 251 4.55 5.18 21.48
CA VAL A 251 4.94 4.16 20.48
C VAL A 251 6.45 4.03 20.36
N ARG A 252 6.95 2.80 20.42
CA ARG A 252 8.36 2.42 20.34
C ARG A 252 8.73 2.02 18.92
N GLY A 253 10.00 2.18 18.55
CA GLY A 253 10.51 1.62 17.30
C GLY A 253 10.81 0.14 17.47
N GLY A 254 10.31 -0.68 16.54
CA GLY A 254 10.56 -2.13 16.54
C GLY A 254 11.96 -2.52 16.07
N TRP A 255 12.06 -3.70 15.44
CA TRP A 255 13.33 -4.23 14.93
C TRP A 255 13.95 -3.34 13.85
N ARG A 256 15.27 -3.41 13.72
CA ARG A 256 16.04 -2.44 12.92
C ARG A 256 16.72 -3.09 11.72
N VAL A 257 16.93 -2.29 10.68
CA VAL A 257 17.77 -2.59 9.50
C VAL A 257 17.23 -3.68 8.58
N TYR A 258 17.14 -4.93 9.05
CA TYR A 258 16.83 -6.07 8.18
C TYR A 258 15.34 -6.12 7.82
N SER A 259 15.02 -5.67 6.61
CA SER A 259 13.69 -5.72 6.03
C SER A 259 13.78 -5.39 4.53
N SER A 260 12.76 -5.76 3.74
CA SER A 260 12.58 -5.18 2.41
C SER A 260 12.18 -3.69 2.46
N GLY A 261 11.72 -3.21 3.63
CA GLY A 261 11.22 -1.87 3.88
C GLY A 261 12.08 -0.73 3.31
N PRO A 262 13.39 -0.65 3.60
CA PRO A 262 14.26 0.40 3.05
C PRO A 262 14.23 0.48 1.52
N GLY A 263 14.27 -0.66 0.83
CA GLY A 263 14.26 -0.70 -0.64
C GLY A 263 12.92 -0.24 -1.22
N ILE A 264 11.80 -0.71 -0.66
CA ILE A 264 10.47 -0.29 -1.13
C ILE A 264 10.14 1.15 -0.72
N TYR A 265 10.70 1.67 0.38
CA TYR A 265 10.60 3.07 0.76
C TYR A 265 11.26 3.97 -0.28
N LEU A 266 12.52 3.65 -0.66
CA LEU A 266 13.23 4.38 -1.71
C LEU A 266 12.50 4.31 -3.04
N ARG A 267 11.87 3.16 -3.36
CA ARG A 267 11.01 3.04 -4.53
C ARG A 267 9.82 4.01 -4.45
N GLN A 268 9.15 4.14 -3.32
CA GLN A 268 8.03 5.08 -3.19
C GLN A 268 8.48 6.55 -3.21
N VAL A 269 9.67 6.88 -2.71
CA VAL A 269 10.26 8.22 -2.90
C VAL A 269 10.48 8.50 -4.39
N MET A 270 11.16 7.60 -5.10
CA MET A 270 11.56 7.83 -6.49
C MET A 270 10.41 7.71 -7.48
N GLN A 271 9.56 6.69 -7.34
CA GLN A 271 8.52 6.33 -8.31
C GLN A 271 7.12 6.74 -7.84
N GLY A 272 6.86 6.74 -6.53
CA GLY A 272 5.54 7.11 -5.98
C GLY A 272 5.36 8.62 -5.88
N ALA A 273 6.27 9.30 -5.18
CA ALA A 273 6.23 10.75 -4.97
C ALA A 273 6.81 11.53 -6.16
N LEU A 274 8.10 11.33 -6.44
CA LEU A 274 8.81 12.03 -7.53
C LEU A 274 8.35 11.57 -8.92
N GLY A 275 7.78 10.36 -9.02
CA GLY A 275 7.20 9.87 -10.27
C GLY A 275 8.22 9.53 -11.35
N LEU A 276 9.47 9.24 -11.00
CA LEU A 276 10.54 8.98 -11.96
C LEU A 276 10.75 7.48 -12.13
N THR A 277 10.32 6.93 -13.27
CA THR A 277 10.49 5.50 -13.58
C THR A 277 11.19 5.31 -14.93
N VAL A 278 12.35 4.64 -14.90
CA VAL A 278 13.07 4.26 -16.11
C VAL A 278 12.46 2.99 -16.70
N HIS A 279 12.09 3.04 -17.97
CA HIS A 279 11.63 1.91 -18.78
C HIS A 279 12.61 1.64 -19.92
N ALA A 280 12.51 0.47 -20.56
CA ALA A 280 13.41 0.08 -21.65
C ALA A 280 13.45 1.09 -22.82
N GLY A 281 12.35 1.83 -23.05
CA GLY A 281 12.25 2.84 -24.12
C GLY A 281 12.45 4.29 -23.67
N GLY A 282 12.54 4.59 -22.37
CA GLY A 282 12.56 5.98 -21.93
C GLY A 282 12.29 6.21 -20.45
N LEU A 283 11.79 7.40 -20.13
CA LEU A 283 11.48 7.85 -18.78
C LEU A 283 9.98 8.15 -18.66
N LEU A 284 9.31 7.46 -17.75
CA LEU A 284 7.99 7.88 -17.26
C LEU A 284 8.18 8.93 -16.17
N VAL A 285 7.56 10.09 -16.36
CA VAL A 285 7.45 11.16 -15.37
C VAL A 285 5.99 11.26 -14.94
N ASP A 286 5.69 10.85 -13.71
CA ASP A 286 4.33 10.80 -13.14
C ASP A 286 4.29 11.18 -11.64
N PRO A 287 4.67 12.43 -11.28
CA PRO A 287 4.76 12.84 -9.88
C PRO A 287 3.41 12.87 -9.17
N VAL A 288 3.38 12.46 -7.92
CA VAL A 288 2.25 12.63 -7.00
C VAL A 288 2.72 13.49 -5.83
N LEU A 289 2.51 14.79 -5.98
CA LEU A 289 3.02 15.83 -5.10
C LEU A 289 1.89 16.79 -4.71
N ALA A 290 1.95 17.31 -3.50
CA ALA A 290 1.05 18.35 -3.01
C ALA A 290 1.53 19.73 -3.48
N THR A 291 0.65 20.74 -3.42
CA THR A 291 1.04 22.13 -3.73
C THR A 291 2.13 22.67 -2.82
N VAL A 292 2.26 22.16 -1.59
CA VAL A 292 3.35 22.51 -0.66
C VAL A 292 4.71 21.97 -1.10
N ASP A 293 4.73 20.97 -2.00
CA ASP A 293 5.95 20.39 -2.55
C ASP A 293 6.45 21.15 -3.81
N ASP A 294 5.76 22.20 -4.23
CA ASP A 294 6.17 23.07 -5.34
C ASP A 294 7.59 23.62 -5.14
N GLY A 295 8.37 23.67 -6.23
CA GLY A 295 9.77 24.09 -6.18
C GLY A 295 10.74 23.01 -5.69
N THR A 296 10.29 21.77 -5.44
CA THR A 296 11.18 20.64 -5.17
C THR A 296 12.18 20.48 -6.32
N VAL A 297 13.47 20.35 -5.97
CA VAL A 297 14.56 20.09 -6.92
C VAL A 297 15.30 18.85 -6.50
N VAL A 298 15.50 17.93 -7.45
CA VAL A 298 16.30 16.71 -7.24
C VAL A 298 17.40 16.59 -8.28
N HIS A 299 18.57 16.16 -7.82
CA HIS A 299 19.71 15.79 -8.67
C HIS A 299 19.82 14.28 -8.69
N VAL A 300 19.69 13.68 -9.87
CA VAL A 300 19.59 12.23 -10.02
C VAL A 300 20.13 11.79 -11.38
N ASP A 301 20.75 10.62 -11.42
CA ASP A 301 21.15 9.96 -12.66
C ASP A 301 19.95 9.24 -13.28
N LEU A 302 19.55 9.68 -14.47
CA LEU A 302 18.46 9.08 -15.24
C LEU A 302 18.98 8.70 -16.61
N LEU A 303 18.79 7.43 -16.99
CA LEU A 303 19.29 6.85 -18.24
C LEU A 303 20.83 7.00 -18.39
N GLY A 304 21.56 6.92 -17.27
CA GLY A 304 23.03 7.01 -17.25
C GLY A 304 23.59 8.43 -17.34
N GLU A 305 22.75 9.46 -17.32
CA GLU A 305 23.18 10.86 -17.35
C GLU A 305 22.70 11.63 -16.10
N PRO A 306 23.54 12.51 -15.53
CA PRO A 306 23.16 13.34 -14.40
C PRO A 306 22.17 14.43 -14.84
N ARG A 307 21.01 14.50 -14.17
CA ARG A 307 19.95 15.45 -14.46
C ARG A 307 19.52 16.22 -13.21
N THR A 308 19.05 17.44 -13.44
CA THR A 308 18.32 18.23 -12.44
C THR A 308 16.84 18.23 -12.79
N VAL A 309 16.00 17.68 -11.93
CA VAL A 309 14.54 17.71 -12.11
C VAL A 309 13.95 18.74 -11.16
N ARG A 310 13.13 19.64 -11.68
CA ARG A 310 12.46 20.72 -10.95
C ARG A 310 10.95 20.55 -11.08
N TYR A 311 10.25 20.51 -9.96
CA TYR A 311 8.80 20.32 -9.95
C TYR A 311 8.09 21.67 -9.79
N HIS A 312 7.11 21.88 -10.66
CA HIS A 312 6.18 23.01 -10.66
C HIS A 312 4.77 22.46 -10.43
N VAL A 313 4.30 22.52 -9.19
CA VAL A 313 3.05 21.88 -8.75
C VAL A 313 1.97 22.92 -8.55
N GLY A 314 1.00 22.93 -9.46
CA GLY A 314 -0.15 23.84 -9.43
C GLY A 314 -1.38 23.22 -8.74
N ALA A 315 -2.32 24.07 -8.32
CA ALA A 315 -3.66 23.60 -7.95
C ALA A 315 -4.41 23.06 -9.18
N GLY A 316 -5.37 22.17 -8.96
CA GLY A 316 -6.21 21.59 -10.02
C GLY A 316 -5.64 20.30 -10.62
N ASP A 317 -6.18 19.90 -11.76
CA ASP A 317 -6.02 18.59 -12.39
C ASP A 317 -5.10 18.59 -13.62
N ALA A 318 -4.27 19.62 -13.77
CA ALA A 318 -3.40 19.78 -14.92
C ALA A 318 -2.55 18.53 -15.18
N GLN A 319 -2.55 18.06 -16.43
CA GLN A 319 -1.77 16.90 -16.86
C GLN A 319 -0.26 17.16 -16.73
N VAL A 320 0.51 16.08 -16.66
CA VAL A 320 1.98 16.19 -16.61
C VAL A 320 2.50 16.69 -17.95
N THR A 321 3.31 17.75 -17.90
CA THR A 321 4.09 18.24 -19.04
C THR A 321 5.55 18.44 -18.61
N VAL A 322 6.48 18.24 -19.53
CA VAL A 322 7.92 18.32 -19.23
C VAL A 322 8.62 19.20 -20.26
N ILE A 323 9.43 20.14 -19.76
CA ILE A 323 10.30 21.00 -20.56
C ILE A 323 11.76 20.59 -20.27
N GLY A 324 12.48 20.20 -21.32
CA GLY A 324 13.89 19.84 -21.29
C GLY A 324 14.75 20.99 -21.79
N ASP A 325 15.63 21.55 -20.95
CA ASP A 325 16.51 22.68 -21.29
C ASP A 325 15.80 23.82 -22.06
N GLY A 326 14.59 24.17 -21.59
CA GLY A 326 13.76 25.24 -22.17
C GLY A 326 12.92 24.84 -23.39
N ARG A 327 12.90 23.57 -23.80
CA ARG A 327 12.09 23.07 -24.92
C ARG A 327 11.09 22.01 -24.45
N PRO A 328 9.80 22.07 -24.85
CA PRO A 328 8.84 21.02 -24.55
C PRO A 328 9.32 19.65 -25.05
N LEU A 329 9.28 18.64 -24.20
CA LEU A 329 9.59 17.27 -24.58
C LEU A 329 8.31 16.55 -25.00
N PRO A 330 8.27 15.96 -26.22
CA PRO A 330 7.14 15.15 -26.64
C PRO A 330 7.08 13.86 -25.82
N GLY A 331 5.87 13.35 -25.60
CA GLY A 331 5.67 12.08 -24.92
C GLY A 331 4.23 11.60 -25.03
N THR A 332 3.99 10.39 -24.53
CA THR A 332 2.68 9.75 -24.55
C THR A 332 2.11 9.73 -23.14
N GLN A 333 0.94 10.35 -22.95
CA GLN A 333 0.21 10.30 -21.69
C GLN A 333 -0.16 8.85 -21.36
N GLN A 334 0.13 8.42 -20.14
CA GLN A 334 -0.17 7.07 -19.66
C GLN A 334 -1.54 7.04 -19.00
N ALA A 335 -2.32 6.00 -19.29
CA ALA A 335 -3.56 5.73 -18.59
C ALA A 335 -3.28 4.93 -17.31
N VAL A 336 -3.89 5.35 -16.21
CA VAL A 336 -3.91 4.61 -14.94
C VAL A 336 -5.35 4.54 -14.41
N PRO A 337 -5.69 3.56 -13.55
CA PRO A 337 -7.10 3.27 -13.25
C PRO A 337 -7.87 4.37 -12.52
N TYR A 338 -7.19 5.19 -11.69
CA TYR A 338 -7.85 6.05 -10.70
C TYR A 338 -7.52 7.54 -10.82
N ARG A 339 -6.76 7.93 -11.85
CA ARG A 339 -6.32 9.31 -12.05
C ARG A 339 -5.82 9.54 -13.47
N SER A 340 -5.61 10.80 -13.85
CA SER A 340 -4.77 11.09 -15.01
C SER A 340 -3.34 10.65 -14.71
N GLY A 341 -2.75 9.83 -15.59
CA GLY A 341 -1.37 9.35 -15.45
C GLY A 341 -0.34 10.37 -15.93
N GLY A 342 0.92 9.95 -15.96
CA GLY A 342 2.05 10.81 -16.32
C GLY A 342 2.44 10.74 -17.79
N LEU A 343 3.58 11.35 -18.11
CA LEU A 343 4.11 11.45 -19.46
C LEU A 343 5.27 10.46 -19.65
N LEU A 344 5.14 9.54 -20.60
CA LEU A 344 6.26 8.71 -21.05
C LEU A 344 7.03 9.43 -22.15
N ILE A 345 8.31 9.72 -21.89
CA ILE A 345 9.22 10.40 -22.80
C ILE A 345 10.23 9.37 -23.32
N GLU A 346 10.33 9.26 -24.64
CA GLU A 346 11.29 8.37 -25.31
C GLU A 346 12.74 8.77 -24.98
N ALA A 347 13.62 7.78 -24.85
CA ALA A 347 15.03 8.01 -24.50
C ALA A 347 15.76 8.94 -25.49
N SER A 348 15.39 8.90 -26.78
CA SER A 348 15.96 9.75 -27.82
C SER A 348 15.67 11.24 -27.60
N ALA A 349 14.50 11.58 -27.05
CA ALA A 349 14.12 12.96 -26.74
C ALA A 349 14.85 13.52 -25.51
N LEU A 350 15.41 12.64 -24.68
CA LEU A 350 16.12 13.00 -23.45
C LEU A 350 17.62 13.19 -23.66
N SER A 351 18.19 12.74 -24.78
CA SER A 351 19.63 12.78 -25.06
C SER A 351 20.20 14.19 -24.93
N GLY A 352 21.21 14.35 -24.07
CA GLY A 352 21.88 15.63 -23.83
C GLY A 352 21.08 16.65 -23.00
N VAL A 353 19.83 16.35 -22.63
CA VAL A 353 18.99 17.21 -21.80
C VAL A 353 19.45 17.14 -20.34
N ARG A 354 19.79 18.28 -19.75
CA ARG A 354 20.40 18.35 -18.40
C ARG A 354 19.40 18.76 -17.33
N VAL A 355 18.44 19.60 -17.68
CA VAL A 355 17.39 20.09 -16.78
C VAL A 355 16.02 19.66 -17.29
N LEU A 356 15.22 19.08 -16.39
CA LEU A 356 13.81 18.73 -16.63
C LEU A 356 12.93 19.59 -15.72
N ASP A 357 12.18 20.52 -16.29
CA ASP A 357 11.12 21.25 -15.61
C ASP A 357 9.80 20.49 -15.80
N VAL A 358 9.27 19.94 -14.71
CA VAL A 358 8.06 19.09 -14.68
C VAL A 358 6.90 19.90 -14.12
N TYR A 359 5.86 20.11 -14.92
CA TYR A 359 4.64 20.82 -14.51
C TYR A 359 3.50 19.82 -14.32
N VAL A 360 2.78 19.93 -13.20
CA VAL A 360 1.70 19.00 -12.84
C VAL A 360 0.66 19.67 -11.93
N GLY A 361 -0.60 19.24 -12.04
CA GLY A 361 -1.65 19.59 -11.07
C GLY A 361 -1.65 18.66 -9.85
N ALA A 362 -1.93 19.21 -8.67
CA ALA A 362 -1.97 18.47 -7.41
C ALA A 362 -3.19 17.54 -7.25
N ASP A 363 -4.26 17.72 -8.04
CA ASP A 363 -5.51 16.95 -7.92
C ASP A 363 -5.87 16.25 -9.23
N ARG A 364 -5.08 15.25 -9.62
CA ARG A 364 -5.32 14.45 -10.83
C ARG A 364 -6.23 13.24 -10.61
N SER A 365 -6.71 13.02 -9.38
CA SER A 365 -7.56 11.87 -9.05
C SER A 365 -8.90 11.94 -9.77
N THR A 366 -9.36 10.82 -10.33
CA THR A 366 -10.71 10.72 -10.90
C THR A 366 -11.74 10.27 -9.87
N LEU A 367 -11.28 9.96 -8.64
CA LEU A 367 -12.15 9.60 -7.53
C LEU A 367 -12.72 10.86 -6.88
N ARG A 368 -14.02 10.84 -6.59
CA ARG A 368 -14.65 11.92 -5.81
C ARG A 368 -14.04 11.95 -4.41
N ARG A 369 -13.66 13.15 -3.96
CA ARG A 369 -13.19 13.41 -2.59
C ARG A 369 -14.34 13.32 -1.59
#